data_AF-A0A396Z2K6-F1
#
_entry.id   AF-A0A396Z2K6-F1
#
_cell.length_a   1.000
_cell.length_b   1.000
_cell.length_c   1.000
_cell.angle_alpha   90.00
_cell.angle_beta   90.00
_cell.angle_gamma   90.00
#
_symmetry.space_group_name_H-M   'P 1'
#
loop_
_entity.id
_entity.type
_entity.pdbx_description
1 polymer ?
#
loop_
_entity_poly.entity_id
_entity_poly.type
_entity_poly.pdbx_seq_one_letter_code
_entity_poly.pdbx_strand_id
1 'polypeptide(L)'
;MIFDFDKVIIHLNQLGIYFGFLIGLWKLSRFKKNRMNVFYGITFICIGSLFLYIGGDSVFYLLESDTGIHYDWSLPFYGLIIYSCLMCRSLMRKSISLELRNNDVGINLLFTFTINLVLSFIFRDEVTLKIAGNLISIAITSYTFAEITTSIHTRRFPKKYYQLIVLSLFMTFALALDTIAILKSDLRYHLIPSLIPALLLVYLNLLEIYTTVIADKKTLNSLSTEERLFEREGSATLIQKEGNRKIIDSSNHKGLLKEEQLARIEERLIFFMEEKRFLDEELRLPDLSAFLGISLHHASLYLNQYRKTSFTDFINQKRIEEAKRLILEETNKNLIDIGLACGFNSYSPFHRACIRFTGYSPKDLRNLVLKKEAPKSPLVPEIEQKLRKRKGSVILIQKEGTQKIVDSSNHKGLLKEEQLARIEKRLIFFLEEKRFLDEELRLPDLSAYLGISLHQASLYLNQYRNTSFTDFINQKRIEEAKLLILEEANKNLIDIGLECGFNSYSAFHKACIRFTGYSPKDLRNLVLKKEAPKSPLVPEIGERRTT
;
A
#
# COMPACT_ATOMS: atom_id res chain seq x y z
N MET A 1 -18.73 42.26 39.27
CA MET A 1 -18.02 41.00 38.96
C MET A 1 -17.34 41.18 37.62
N ILE A 2 -16.14 41.75 37.61
CA ILE A 2 -15.27 41.71 36.44
C ILE A 2 -14.82 40.25 36.39
N PHE A 3 -15.28 39.49 35.40
CA PHE A 3 -14.78 38.14 35.17
C PHE A 3 -13.27 38.25 34.98
N ASP A 4 -12.48 37.61 35.85
CA ASP A 4 -11.03 37.50 35.73
C ASP A 4 -10.73 36.63 34.50
N PHE A 5 -10.83 37.25 33.32
CA PHE A 5 -10.72 36.60 32.02
C PHE A 5 -9.36 35.89 31.88
N ASP A 6 -8.33 36.46 32.49
CA ASP A 6 -6.98 35.91 32.56
C ASP A 6 -6.94 34.57 33.32
N LYS A 7 -7.64 34.45 34.46
CA LYS A 7 -7.72 33.19 35.21
C LYS A 7 -8.47 32.12 34.44
N VAL A 8 -9.54 32.50 33.73
CA VAL A 8 -10.30 31.57 32.89
C VAL A 8 -9.42 31.00 31.77
N ILE A 9 -8.60 31.84 31.11
CA ILE A 9 -7.66 31.42 30.07
C ILE A 9 -6.58 30.49 30.63
N ILE A 10 -6.03 30.79 31.79
CA ILE A 10 -5.04 29.94 32.47
C ILE A 10 -5.64 28.56 32.80
N HIS A 11 -6.85 28.51 33.36
CA HIS A 11 -7.52 27.25 33.68
C HIS A 11 -7.90 26.44 32.43
N LEU A 12 -8.34 27.10 31.35
CA LEU A 12 -8.60 26.44 30.07
C LEU A 12 -7.33 25.82 29.47
N ASN A 13 -6.20 26.51 29.58
CA ASN A 13 -4.92 26.02 29.13
C ASN A 13 -4.46 24.80 29.96
N GLN A 14 -4.55 24.87 31.29
CA GLN A 14 -4.28 23.75 32.20
C GLN A 14 -5.16 22.53 31.87
N LEU A 15 -6.46 22.74 31.66
CA LEU A 15 -7.37 21.67 31.23
C LEU A 15 -6.92 21.01 29.93
N GLY A 16 -6.56 21.81 28.91
CA GLY A 16 -6.01 21.30 27.65
C GLY A 16 -4.78 20.41 27.86
N ILE A 17 -3.83 20.87 28.69
CA ILE A 17 -2.62 20.12 29.04
C ILE A 17 -2.95 18.77 29.69
N TYR A 18 -3.82 18.76 30.72
CA TYR A 18 -4.24 17.54 31.40
C TYR A 18 -4.94 16.56 30.46
N PHE A 19 -5.82 17.06 29.59
CA PHE A 19 -6.49 16.25 28.57
C PHE A 19 -5.49 15.65 27.58
N GLY A 20 -4.53 16.43 27.08
CA GLY A 20 -3.49 15.95 26.16
C GLY A 20 -2.63 14.85 26.78
N PHE A 21 -2.24 15.02 28.04
CA PHE A 21 -1.44 14.05 28.78
C PHE A 21 -2.21 12.75 29.07
N LEU A 22 -3.46 12.84 29.53
CA LEU A 22 -4.33 11.68 29.78
C LEU A 22 -4.57 10.85 28.52
N ILE A 23 -4.78 11.51 27.38
CA ILE A 23 -5.00 10.86 26.09
C ILE A 23 -3.71 10.22 25.59
N GLY A 24 -2.58 10.90 25.74
CA GLY A 24 -1.26 10.35 25.45
C GLY A 24 -0.97 9.06 26.24
N LEU A 25 -1.24 9.06 27.55
CA LEU A 25 -1.14 7.87 28.39
C LEU A 25 -2.11 6.77 27.99
N TRP A 26 -3.36 7.12 27.67
CA TRP A 26 -4.36 6.17 27.19
C TRP A 26 -3.93 5.50 25.88
N LYS A 27 -3.37 6.24 24.93
CA LYS A 27 -2.80 5.70 23.68
C LYS A 27 -1.60 4.80 23.96
N LEU A 28 -0.70 5.22 24.85
CA LEU A 28 0.47 4.42 25.24
C LEU A 28 0.05 3.07 25.83
N SER A 29 -1.00 3.05 26.67
CA SER A 29 -1.54 1.82 27.27
C SER A 29 -2.09 0.81 26.24
N ARG A 30 -2.49 1.27 25.05
CA ARG A 30 -2.99 0.44 23.94
C ARG A 30 -1.90 0.02 22.94
N PHE A 31 -0.62 0.14 23.29
CA PHE A 31 0.51 -0.24 22.42
C PHE A 31 0.48 -1.68 21.91
N LYS A 32 0.05 -2.65 22.74
CA LYS A 32 0.03 -4.07 22.37
C LYS A 32 -0.82 -4.37 21.12
N LYS A 33 -1.79 -3.51 20.76
CA LYS A 33 -2.63 -3.66 19.54
C LYS A 33 -2.01 -3.05 18.28
N ASN A 34 -1.19 -2.00 18.39
CA ASN A 34 -0.61 -1.31 17.23
C ASN A 34 0.67 -0.60 17.65
N ARG A 35 1.82 -0.92 17.01
CA ARG A 35 3.11 -0.27 17.29
C ARG A 35 3.06 1.25 17.10
N MET A 36 2.13 1.75 16.31
CA MET A 36 1.88 3.18 16.08
C MET A 36 1.39 3.91 17.33
N ASN A 37 0.69 3.22 18.24
CA ASN A 37 0.11 3.81 19.45
C ASN A 37 1.16 4.32 20.44
N VAL A 38 2.38 3.76 20.44
CA VAL A 38 3.50 4.31 21.23
C VAL A 38 3.98 5.63 20.64
N PHE A 39 4.07 5.72 19.32
CA PHE A 39 4.48 6.94 18.66
C PHE A 39 3.43 8.05 18.89
N TYR A 40 2.14 7.73 18.75
CA TYR A 40 1.06 8.66 19.09
C TYR A 40 1.06 9.05 20.56
N GLY A 41 1.19 8.09 21.47
CA GLY A 41 1.23 8.35 22.91
C GLY A 41 2.38 9.29 23.28
N ILE A 42 3.58 9.05 22.76
CA ILE A 42 4.75 9.91 22.99
C ILE A 42 4.51 11.31 22.40
N THR A 43 3.98 11.45 21.19
CA THR A 43 3.76 12.77 20.59
C THR A 43 2.67 13.58 21.29
N PHE A 44 1.57 12.96 21.73
CA PHE A 44 0.54 13.66 22.50
C PHE A 44 1.05 14.08 23.90
N ILE A 45 1.87 13.25 24.54
CA ILE A 45 2.54 13.59 25.81
C ILE A 45 3.49 14.78 25.60
N CYS A 46 4.31 14.76 24.54
CA CYS A 46 5.26 15.84 24.24
C CYS A 46 4.57 17.14 23.80
N ILE A 47 3.51 17.07 23.00
CA ILE A 47 2.66 18.22 22.67
C ILE A 47 2.07 18.85 23.95
N GLY A 48 1.60 18.02 24.90
CA GLY A 48 1.18 18.50 26.22
C GLY A 48 2.30 19.16 27.03
N SER A 49 3.55 18.66 26.94
CA SER A 49 4.72 19.26 27.57
C SER A 49 5.19 20.56 26.93
N LEU A 50 5.02 20.73 25.61
CA LEU A 50 5.25 21.99 24.89
C LEU A 50 4.26 23.08 25.38
N PHE A 51 3.04 22.70 25.76
CA PHE A 51 2.01 23.61 26.28
C PHE A 51 2.16 23.99 27.75
N LEU A 52 2.74 23.10 28.57
CA LEU A 52 3.17 23.45 29.93
C LEU A 52 4.12 24.65 29.94
N TYR A 53 4.90 24.87 28.89
CA TYR A 53 5.86 25.96 28.82
C TYR A 53 5.26 27.27 28.29
N ILE A 54 4.58 27.25 27.13
CA ILE A 54 3.96 28.47 26.55
C ILE A 54 2.88 29.04 27.49
N GLY A 55 2.18 28.18 28.22
CA GLY A 55 1.26 28.59 29.29
C GLY A 55 1.95 28.89 30.62
N GLY A 56 2.96 28.10 30.96
CA GLY A 56 3.65 28.15 32.23
C GLY A 56 4.55 29.36 32.39
N ASP A 57 5.10 29.93 31.31
CA ASP A 57 5.89 31.17 31.40
C ASP A 57 5.04 32.30 32.01
N SER A 58 3.73 32.40 31.70
CA SER A 58 2.84 33.39 32.35
C SER A 58 2.63 33.16 33.86
N VAL A 59 2.74 31.91 34.31
CA VAL A 59 2.60 31.51 35.73
C VAL A 59 3.94 31.58 36.45
N PHE A 60 5.04 31.26 35.78
CA PHE A 60 6.40 31.37 36.29
C PHE A 60 6.85 32.82 36.41
N TYR A 61 6.50 33.71 35.47
CA TYR A 61 6.68 35.16 35.63
C TYR A 61 5.91 35.72 36.85
N LEU A 62 4.76 35.10 37.19
CA LEU A 62 3.94 35.46 38.37
C LEU A 62 4.47 34.84 39.68
N LEU A 63 5.22 33.73 39.61
CA LEU A 63 5.86 33.06 40.76
C LEU A 63 7.31 33.51 40.99
N GLU A 64 7.97 34.04 39.96
CA GLU A 64 9.31 34.66 40.01
C GLU A 64 9.35 35.87 40.93
N SER A 65 8.22 36.55 41.14
CA SER A 65 8.17 37.70 42.04
C SER A 65 8.31 37.34 43.53
N ASP A 66 8.11 36.08 43.93
CA ASP A 66 7.88 35.74 45.34
C ASP A 66 8.93 34.82 46.00
N THR A 67 9.79 34.09 45.28
CA THR A 67 10.53 32.97 45.92
C THR A 67 12.06 32.95 45.80
N GLY A 68 12.70 33.83 45.02
CA GLY A 68 14.15 34.10 45.10
C GLY A 68 15.13 32.93 44.92
N ILE A 69 14.66 31.74 44.54
CA ILE A 69 15.49 30.55 44.28
C ILE A 69 15.44 30.28 42.76
N HIS A 70 16.48 30.71 42.06
CA HIS A 70 16.63 30.50 40.61
C HIS A 70 17.10 29.07 40.32
N TYR A 71 16.17 28.18 40.00
CA TYR A 71 16.52 26.96 39.26
C TYR A 71 16.29 27.22 37.78
N ASP A 72 17.38 27.26 37.01
CA ASP A 72 17.38 27.53 35.58
C ASP A 72 16.87 26.31 34.79
N TRP A 73 15.56 26.04 34.90
CA TRP A 73 14.88 24.97 34.19
C TRP A 73 14.58 25.35 32.72
N SER A 74 14.94 26.55 32.28
CA SER A 74 14.65 27.07 30.94
C SER A 74 15.16 26.12 29.84
N LEU A 75 16.40 25.67 29.95
CA LEU A 75 17.09 24.84 28.96
C LEU A 75 16.42 23.48 28.69
N PRO A 76 16.13 22.61 29.68
CA PRO A 76 15.44 21.35 29.43
C PRO A 76 14.02 21.53 28.86
N PHE A 77 13.34 22.63 29.19
CA PHE A 77 12.04 22.94 28.61
C PHE A 77 12.12 23.29 27.11
N TYR A 78 13.11 24.07 26.68
CA TYR A 78 13.32 24.33 25.24
C TYR A 78 13.63 23.05 24.46
N GLY A 79 14.37 22.13 25.07
CA GLY A 79 14.57 20.82 24.47
C GLY A 79 13.28 20.05 24.27
N LEU A 80 12.36 20.10 25.23
CA LEU A 80 11.05 19.50 25.07
C LEU A 80 10.26 20.14 23.92
N ILE A 81 10.34 21.45 23.72
CA ILE A 81 9.65 22.15 22.62
C ILE A 81 10.19 21.69 21.26
N ILE A 82 11.52 21.70 21.09
CA ILE A 82 12.19 21.28 19.85
C ILE A 82 11.87 19.82 19.54
N TYR A 83 11.96 18.95 20.56
CA TYR A 83 11.64 17.53 20.43
C TYR A 83 10.19 17.30 20.02
N SER A 84 9.25 18.04 20.61
CA SER A 84 7.83 17.95 20.28
C SER A 84 7.55 18.36 18.83
N CYS A 85 8.22 19.40 18.32
CA CYS A 85 8.12 19.82 16.92
C CYS A 85 8.66 18.73 15.96
N LEU A 86 9.80 18.12 16.29
CA LEU A 86 10.39 17.02 15.51
C LEU A 86 9.52 15.76 15.50
N MET A 87 8.91 15.44 16.64
CA MET A 87 7.99 14.30 16.76
C MET A 87 6.69 14.54 15.99
N CYS A 88 6.13 15.75 16.06
CA CYS A 88 4.96 16.15 15.27
C CYS A 88 5.25 16.04 13.76
N ARG A 89 6.44 16.49 13.33
CA ARG A 89 6.93 16.31 11.96
C ARG A 89 6.99 14.85 11.53
N SER A 90 7.60 13.97 12.34
CA SER A 90 7.68 12.53 12.00
C SER A 90 6.29 11.90 11.91
N LEU A 91 5.36 12.29 12.80
CA LEU A 91 3.96 11.85 12.71
C LEU A 91 3.26 12.30 11.43
N MET A 92 3.39 13.58 11.07
CA MET A 92 2.78 14.11 9.85
C MET A 92 3.33 13.38 8.62
N ARG A 93 4.65 13.20 8.50
CA ARG A 93 5.28 12.45 7.39
C ARG A 93 4.77 11.00 7.32
N LYS A 94 4.61 10.36 8.48
CA LYS A 94 4.08 9.01 8.59
C LYS A 94 2.63 8.90 8.15
N SER A 95 1.80 9.91 8.44
CA SER A 95 0.39 9.94 8.04
C SER A 95 0.19 10.07 6.52
N ILE A 96 1.20 10.57 5.81
CA ILE A 96 1.23 10.70 4.33
C ILE A 96 2.20 9.72 3.66
N SER A 97 2.60 8.65 4.36
CA SER A 97 3.44 7.56 3.83
C SER A 97 4.81 8.01 3.29
N LEU A 98 5.39 9.12 3.77
CA LEU A 98 6.79 9.44 3.50
C LEU A 98 7.69 8.49 4.32
N GLU A 99 8.67 7.86 3.65
CA GLU A 99 9.56 6.83 4.22
C GLU A 99 10.06 7.17 5.62
N LEU A 100 10.00 6.17 6.52
CA LEU A 100 10.51 6.27 7.89
C LEU A 100 11.89 5.66 8.02
N ARG A 101 12.69 6.29 8.88
CA ARG A 101 13.87 5.68 9.50
C ARG A 101 13.41 4.82 10.67
N ASN A 102 13.97 3.62 10.84
CA ASN A 102 13.52 2.64 11.85
C ASN A 102 13.58 3.13 13.32
N ASN A 103 14.20 4.28 13.62
CA ASN A 103 14.38 4.77 14.99
C ASN A 103 14.17 6.29 15.17
N ASP A 104 13.18 6.89 14.49
CA ASP A 104 12.93 8.34 14.52
C ASP A 104 12.87 8.94 15.94
N VAL A 105 12.31 8.21 16.92
CA VAL A 105 12.23 8.65 18.33
C VAL A 105 13.62 8.91 18.91
N GLY A 106 14.52 7.92 18.83
CA GLY A 106 15.88 8.06 19.37
C GLY A 106 16.72 9.07 18.61
N ILE A 107 16.48 9.22 17.31
CA ILE A 107 17.19 10.18 16.44
C ILE A 107 16.77 11.61 16.78
N ASN A 108 15.47 11.86 16.88
CA ASN A 108 14.95 13.17 17.24
C ASN A 108 15.39 13.56 18.66
N LEU A 109 15.46 12.60 19.58
CA LEU A 109 15.95 12.82 20.94
C LEU A 109 17.44 13.21 20.93
N LEU A 110 18.27 12.48 20.19
CA LEU A 110 19.69 12.80 20.04
C LEU A 110 19.88 14.19 19.43
N PHE A 111 19.16 14.50 18.36
CA PHE A 111 19.24 15.79 17.67
C PHE A 111 18.81 16.95 18.58
N THR A 112 17.75 16.75 19.36
CA THR A 112 17.30 17.70 20.38
C THR A 112 18.39 17.91 21.41
N PHE A 113 18.96 16.85 21.96
CA PHE A 113 20.02 16.96 22.96
C PHE A 113 21.23 17.73 22.42
N THR A 114 21.66 17.44 21.19
CA THR A 114 22.75 18.15 20.53
C THR A 114 22.44 19.64 20.34
N ILE A 115 21.23 19.99 19.88
CA ILE A 115 20.84 21.40 19.72
C ILE A 115 20.83 22.13 21.07
N ASN A 116 20.26 21.54 22.12
CA ASN A 116 20.22 22.17 23.43
C ASN A 116 21.62 22.35 24.03
N LEU A 117 22.48 21.35 23.88
CA LEU A 117 23.87 21.46 24.29
C LEU A 117 24.56 22.65 23.61
N VAL A 118 24.42 22.78 22.28
CA VAL A 118 25.01 23.88 21.50
C VAL A 118 24.42 25.23 21.91
N LEU A 119 23.11 25.34 22.05
CA LEU A 119 22.44 26.57 22.46
C LEU A 119 22.88 27.02 23.85
N SER A 120 23.03 26.08 24.79
CA SER A 120 23.52 26.36 26.15
C SER A 120 24.95 26.90 26.17
N PHE A 121 25.80 26.50 25.23
CA PHE A 121 27.16 27.03 25.11
C PHE A 121 27.19 28.43 24.47
N ILE A 122 26.29 28.71 23.52
CA ILE A 122 26.27 29.97 22.76
C ILE A 122 25.57 31.09 23.55
N PHE A 123 24.43 30.79 24.16
CA PHE A 123 23.57 31.77 24.83
C PHE A 123 23.58 31.53 26.33
N ARG A 124 24.09 32.51 27.08
CA ARG A 124 24.08 32.52 28.56
C ARG A 124 22.93 33.34 29.15
N ASP A 125 22.29 34.16 28.32
CA ASP A 125 21.13 34.96 28.71
C ASP A 125 19.85 34.16 28.45
N GLU A 126 18.99 34.07 29.47
CA GLU A 126 17.77 33.27 29.42
C GLU A 126 16.86 33.74 28.30
N VAL A 127 16.58 35.05 28.18
CA VAL A 127 15.67 35.62 27.18
C VAL A 127 16.17 35.35 25.75
N THR A 128 17.47 35.51 25.52
CA THR A 128 18.07 35.24 24.21
C THR A 128 18.03 33.75 23.86
N LEU A 129 18.25 32.87 24.85
CA LEU A 129 18.09 31.42 24.71
C LEU A 129 16.62 31.08 24.34
N LYS A 130 15.66 31.75 24.98
CA LYS A 130 14.22 31.60 24.70
C LYS A 130 13.88 31.90 23.23
N ILE A 131 14.35 33.05 22.76
CA ILE A 131 14.13 33.51 21.39
C ILE A 131 14.81 32.55 20.39
N ALA A 132 16.04 32.13 20.66
CA ALA A 132 16.77 31.20 19.79
C ALA A 132 16.08 29.83 19.66
N GLY A 133 15.62 29.26 20.78
CA GLY A 133 14.87 28.00 20.79
C GLY A 133 13.56 28.07 20.00
N ASN A 134 12.82 29.18 20.14
CA ASN A 134 11.60 29.42 19.38
C ASN A 134 11.87 29.61 17.89
N LEU A 135 12.92 30.34 17.50
CA LEU A 135 13.31 30.51 16.09
C LEU A 135 13.66 29.18 15.42
N ILE A 136 14.39 28.30 16.11
CA ILE A 136 14.69 26.95 15.60
C ILE A 136 13.39 26.14 15.45
N SER A 137 12.49 26.22 16.42
CA SER A 137 11.21 25.52 16.39
C SER A 137 10.30 26.04 15.25
N ILE A 138 10.30 27.35 15.01
CA ILE A 138 9.63 28.00 13.87
C ILE A 138 10.22 27.50 12.54
N ALA A 139 11.55 27.39 12.43
CA ALA A 139 12.18 26.87 11.23
C ALA A 139 11.77 25.41 10.95
N ILE A 140 11.76 24.55 11.97
CA ILE A 140 11.33 23.15 11.86
C ILE A 140 9.87 23.04 11.43
N THR A 141 8.99 23.81 12.08
CA THR A 141 7.54 23.79 11.81
C THR A 141 7.19 24.40 10.45
N SER A 142 7.85 25.49 10.05
CA SER A 142 7.70 26.11 8.72
C SER A 142 8.17 25.20 7.60
N TYR A 143 9.32 24.55 7.77
CA TYR A 143 9.80 23.55 6.80
C TYR A 143 8.83 22.37 6.69
N THR A 144 8.30 21.91 7.83
CA THR A 144 7.28 20.86 7.85
C THR A 144 5.99 21.30 7.15
N PHE A 145 5.51 22.52 7.39
CA PHE A 145 4.37 23.08 6.67
C PHE A 145 4.60 23.08 5.16
N ALA A 146 5.76 23.53 4.69
CA ALA A 146 6.10 23.55 3.27
C ALA A 146 6.16 22.14 2.68
N GLU A 147 6.81 21.19 3.37
CA GLU A 147 6.94 19.80 2.92
C GLU A 147 5.57 19.10 2.86
N ILE A 148 4.74 19.24 3.89
CA ILE A 148 3.41 18.63 3.95
C ILE A 148 2.48 19.25 2.91
N THR A 149 2.51 20.58 2.76
CA THR A 149 1.72 21.28 1.73
C THR A 149 2.11 20.83 0.33
N THR A 150 3.41 20.79 0.04
CA THR A 150 3.93 20.34 -1.24
C THR A 150 3.56 18.89 -1.49
N SER A 151 3.75 18.02 -0.51
CA SER A 151 3.43 16.59 -0.63
C SER A 151 1.93 16.36 -0.84
N ILE A 152 1.06 17.07 -0.13
CA ILE A 152 -0.41 16.94 -0.27
C ILE A 152 -0.89 17.41 -1.65
N HIS A 153 -0.39 18.55 -2.12
CA HIS A 153 -0.78 19.11 -3.42
C HIS A 153 -0.21 18.31 -4.59
N THR A 154 1.06 17.91 -4.52
CA THR A 154 1.71 17.13 -5.59
C THR A 154 1.11 15.73 -5.71
N ARG A 155 0.73 15.10 -4.60
CA ARG A 155 0.14 13.75 -4.58
C ARG A 155 -1.40 13.73 -4.60
N ARG A 156 -2.04 14.90 -4.69
CA ARG A 156 -3.52 15.09 -4.74
C ARG A 156 -4.27 14.30 -3.66
N PHE A 157 -3.81 14.37 -2.41
CA PHE A 157 -4.51 13.71 -1.32
C PHE A 157 -5.95 14.24 -1.15
N PRO A 158 -6.90 13.41 -0.69
CA PRO A 158 -8.28 13.85 -0.48
C PRO A 158 -8.33 14.97 0.57
N LYS A 159 -9.36 15.81 0.48
CA LYS A 159 -9.53 17.01 1.34
C LYS A 159 -9.36 16.76 2.84
N LYS A 160 -9.57 15.52 3.30
CA LYS A 160 -9.33 15.10 4.69
C LYS A 160 -7.88 15.34 5.16
N TYR A 161 -6.88 15.24 4.27
CA TYR A 161 -5.46 15.44 4.63
C TYR A 161 -5.05 16.91 4.73
N TYR A 162 -5.82 17.85 4.17
CA TYR A 162 -5.55 19.29 4.31
C TYR A 162 -5.58 19.77 5.76
N GLN A 163 -6.22 18.99 6.64
CA GLN A 163 -6.20 19.23 8.08
C GLN A 163 -4.77 19.19 8.68
N LEU A 164 -3.83 18.44 8.08
CA LEU A 164 -2.42 18.41 8.49
C LEU A 164 -1.67 19.70 8.10
N ILE A 165 -2.07 20.33 6.99
CA ILE A 165 -1.55 21.64 6.57
C ILE A 165 -1.98 22.71 7.57
N VAL A 166 -3.27 22.70 7.91
CA VAL A 166 -3.83 23.61 8.92
C VAL A 166 -3.09 23.42 10.25
N LEU A 167 -2.91 22.18 10.69
CA LEU A 167 -2.20 21.87 11.93
C LEU A 167 -0.76 22.41 11.96
N SER A 168 0.02 22.19 10.90
CA SER A 168 1.41 22.68 10.82
C SER A 168 1.48 24.21 10.77
N LEU A 169 0.53 24.87 10.08
CA LEU A 169 0.43 26.33 10.05
C LEU A 169 0.14 26.93 11.43
N PHE A 170 -0.81 26.35 12.17
CA PHE A 170 -1.17 26.83 13.51
C PHE A 170 -0.03 26.66 14.52
N MET A 171 0.75 25.58 14.42
CA MET A 171 1.95 25.39 15.25
C MET A 171 3.00 26.49 14.99
N THR A 172 3.26 26.82 13.73
CA THR A 172 4.19 27.91 13.37
C THR A 172 3.69 29.26 13.89
N PHE A 173 2.40 29.54 13.73
CA PHE A 173 1.79 30.80 14.18
C PHE A 173 1.84 30.96 15.71
N ALA A 174 1.57 29.89 16.46
CA ALA A 174 1.65 29.90 17.92
C ALA A 174 3.06 30.27 18.41
N LEU A 175 4.11 29.63 17.85
CA LEU A 175 5.50 29.91 18.20
C LEU A 175 5.94 31.33 17.78
N ALA A 176 5.46 31.83 16.64
CA ALA A 176 5.75 33.18 16.20
C ALA A 176 5.15 34.24 17.13
N LEU A 177 3.90 34.05 17.56
CA LEU A 177 3.27 34.96 18.52
C LEU A 177 3.93 34.89 19.89
N ASP A 178 4.35 33.71 20.33
CA ASP A 178 5.10 33.54 21.58
C ASP A 178 6.45 34.28 21.52
N THR A 179 7.15 34.21 20.39
CA THR A 179 8.41 34.96 20.19
C THR A 179 8.18 36.48 20.23
N ILE A 180 7.09 36.96 19.64
CA ILE A 180 6.69 38.38 19.69
C ILE A 180 6.33 38.79 21.12
N ALA A 181 5.69 37.91 21.88
CA ALA A 181 5.33 38.16 23.28
C ALA A 181 6.58 38.32 24.15
N ILE A 182 7.55 37.40 24.03
CA ILE A 182 8.83 37.46 24.72
C ILE A 182 9.57 38.76 24.40
N LEU A 183 9.58 39.18 23.12
CA LEU A 183 10.24 40.41 22.68
C LEU A 183 9.59 41.69 23.22
N LYS A 184 8.27 41.66 23.45
CA LYS A 184 7.52 42.81 23.99
C LYS A 184 7.47 42.86 25.51
N SER A 185 7.84 41.78 26.20
CA SER A 185 7.92 41.66 27.66
C SER A 185 6.66 42.13 28.43
N ASP A 186 5.48 42.05 27.80
CA ASP A 186 4.21 42.44 28.39
C ASP A 186 3.27 41.22 28.45
N LEU A 187 2.76 40.95 29.66
CA LEU A 187 1.92 39.81 30.02
C LEU A 187 0.70 39.67 29.10
N ARG A 188 0.15 40.79 28.59
CA ARG A 188 -1.01 40.78 27.69
C ARG A 188 -0.73 40.07 26.37
N TYR A 189 0.52 40.13 25.90
CA TYR A 189 0.92 39.44 24.68
C TYR A 189 1.17 37.95 24.88
N HIS A 190 1.35 37.47 26.12
CA HIS A 190 1.47 36.04 26.44
C HIS A 190 0.11 35.32 26.54
N LEU A 191 -0.98 36.08 26.70
CA LEU A 191 -2.34 35.53 26.82
C LEU A 191 -2.88 34.93 25.50
N ILE A 192 -2.52 35.52 24.36
CA ILE A 192 -2.99 35.08 23.03
C ILE A 192 -2.24 33.83 22.54
N PRO A 193 -0.89 33.77 22.60
CA PRO A 193 -0.11 32.57 22.26
C PRO A 193 -0.44 31.36 23.14
N SER A 194 -0.91 31.55 24.37
CA SER A 194 -1.30 30.46 25.27
C SER A 194 -2.68 29.86 24.95
N LEU A 195 -3.56 30.59 24.25
CA LEU A 195 -4.91 30.13 23.90
C LEU A 195 -4.94 29.30 22.59
N ILE A 196 -4.20 29.73 21.58
CA ILE A 196 -4.15 29.09 20.24
C ILE A 196 -3.81 27.60 20.31
N PRO A 197 -2.82 27.16 21.10
CA PRO A 197 -2.43 25.76 21.16
C PRO A 197 -3.41 24.89 21.95
N ALA A 198 -4.08 25.45 22.97
CA ALA A 198 -5.18 24.77 23.66
C ALA A 198 -6.36 24.48 22.72
N LEU A 199 -6.73 25.45 21.89
CA LEU A 199 -7.74 25.28 20.83
C LEU A 199 -7.30 24.26 19.77
N LEU A 200 -6.01 24.24 19.41
CA LEU A 200 -5.44 23.28 18.47
C LEU A 200 -5.51 21.84 19.00
N LEU A 201 -5.30 21.64 20.30
CA LEU A 201 -5.40 20.31 20.93
C LEU A 201 -6.86 19.82 20.95
N VAL A 202 -7.81 20.69 21.26
CA VAL A 202 -9.24 20.35 21.15
C VAL A 202 -9.60 20.00 19.71
N TYR A 203 -9.11 20.78 18.74
CA TYR A 203 -9.30 20.51 17.32
C TYR A 203 -8.71 19.16 16.90
N LEU A 204 -7.48 18.84 17.30
CA LEU A 204 -6.82 17.55 17.05
C LEU A 204 -7.62 16.36 17.61
N ASN A 205 -8.17 16.51 18.82
CA ASN A 205 -8.97 15.47 19.45
C ASN A 205 -10.29 15.25 18.71
N LEU A 206 -10.99 16.32 18.33
CA LEU A 206 -12.18 16.22 17.49
C LEU A 206 -11.82 15.54 16.16
N LEU A 207 -10.70 15.89 15.55
CA LEU A 207 -10.23 15.31 14.30
C LEU A 207 -9.96 13.80 14.41
N GLU A 208 -9.40 13.35 15.53
CA GLU A 208 -9.12 11.95 15.77
C GLU A 208 -10.41 11.13 15.96
N ILE A 209 -11.41 11.70 16.63
CA ILE A 209 -12.74 11.09 16.83
C ILE A 209 -13.50 10.99 15.50
N TYR A 210 -13.49 12.05 14.69
CA TYR A 210 -14.37 12.15 13.52
C TYR A 210 -13.75 11.65 12.20
N THR A 211 -12.42 11.66 12.07
CA THR A 211 -11.79 11.51 10.76
C THR A 211 -10.83 10.33 10.64
N THR A 212 -10.36 9.73 11.74
CA THR A 212 -9.38 8.60 11.78
C THR A 212 -8.24 8.67 10.75
N VAL A 213 -7.90 9.87 10.25
CA VAL A 213 -6.90 10.09 9.19
C VAL A 213 -5.52 9.68 9.69
N ILE A 214 -5.28 9.89 10.99
CA ILE A 214 -4.00 9.63 11.63
C ILE A 214 -3.88 8.15 12.05
N ALA A 215 -4.99 7.40 12.23
CA ALA A 215 -4.98 6.08 12.87
C ALA A 215 -5.30 4.89 11.94
N ASP A 216 -5.85 5.11 10.75
CA ASP A 216 -6.38 4.00 9.94
C ASP A 216 -5.37 3.40 8.95
N LYS A 217 -4.89 2.20 9.29
CA LYS A 217 -3.98 1.38 8.47
C LYS A 217 -4.64 0.92 7.16
N LYS A 218 -5.98 0.93 7.08
CA LYS A 218 -6.75 0.50 5.90
C LYS A 218 -6.74 1.59 4.80
N THR A 219 -6.83 2.85 5.19
CA THR A 219 -6.78 4.05 4.31
C THR A 219 -5.39 4.30 3.74
N LEU A 220 -4.33 3.98 4.50
CA LEU A 220 -2.93 4.09 4.07
C LEU A 220 -2.58 3.13 2.91
N ASN A 221 -3.22 1.96 2.87
CA ASN A 221 -3.04 0.96 1.81
C ASN A 221 -3.83 1.30 0.53
N SER A 222 -4.99 1.95 0.66
CA SER A 222 -5.73 2.45 -0.51
C SER A 222 -5.05 3.67 -1.12
N LEU A 223 -4.52 4.59 -0.29
CA LEU A 223 -3.79 5.77 -0.76
C LEU A 223 -2.47 5.44 -1.44
N SER A 224 -1.69 4.49 -0.92
CA SER A 224 -0.47 4.01 -1.62
C SER A 224 -0.76 3.32 -2.96
N THR A 225 -2.00 2.86 -3.17
CA THR A 225 -2.46 2.31 -4.46
C THR A 225 -2.89 3.43 -5.41
N GLU A 226 -3.55 4.48 -4.90
CA GLU A 226 -3.90 5.69 -5.65
C GLU A 226 -2.68 6.57 -5.99
N GLU A 227 -1.70 6.72 -5.09
CA GLU A 227 -0.42 7.40 -5.34
C GLU A 227 0.35 6.74 -6.49
N ARG A 228 0.35 5.39 -6.58
CA ARG A 228 0.95 4.65 -7.70
C ARG A 228 0.20 4.84 -9.03
N LEU A 229 -1.07 5.22 -8.98
CA LEU A 229 -1.89 5.53 -10.15
C LEU A 229 -1.72 7.00 -10.56
N PHE A 230 -1.61 7.92 -9.60
CA PHE A 230 -1.39 9.35 -9.85
C PHE A 230 0.05 9.69 -10.27
N GLU A 231 1.08 9.00 -9.77
CA GLU A 231 2.45 9.14 -10.29
C GLU A 231 2.55 8.68 -11.75
N ARG A 232 1.75 7.67 -12.13
CA ARG A 232 1.58 7.22 -13.52
C ARG A 232 0.86 8.27 -14.38
N GLU A 233 -0.18 8.93 -13.87
CA GLU A 233 -0.92 9.96 -14.60
C GLU A 233 -0.17 11.30 -14.70
N GLY A 234 0.53 11.72 -13.64
CA GLY A 234 1.36 12.94 -13.61
C GLY A 234 2.59 12.83 -14.49
N SER A 235 3.23 11.65 -14.51
CA SER A 235 4.31 11.35 -15.48
C SER A 235 3.76 11.30 -16.91
N ALA A 236 2.56 10.77 -17.13
CA ALA A 236 1.93 10.75 -18.46
C ALA A 236 1.56 12.15 -18.98
N THR A 237 1.18 13.10 -18.12
CA THR A 237 0.83 14.48 -18.51
C THR A 237 2.06 15.36 -18.78
N LEU A 238 3.16 15.16 -18.04
CA LEU A 238 4.44 15.83 -18.33
C LEU A 238 5.06 15.29 -19.63
N ILE A 239 4.94 13.97 -19.89
CA ILE A 239 5.34 13.33 -21.16
C ILE A 239 4.50 13.84 -22.34
N GLN A 240 3.21 14.15 -22.13
CA GLN A 240 2.34 14.69 -23.18
C GLN A 240 2.68 16.14 -23.57
N LYS A 241 3.16 16.97 -22.63
CA LYS A 241 3.51 18.37 -22.90
C LYS A 241 4.89 18.55 -23.52
N GLU A 242 5.84 17.65 -23.21
CA GLU A 242 7.14 17.60 -23.90
C GLU A 242 7.08 16.84 -25.24
N GLY A 243 6.17 15.87 -25.37
CA GLY A 243 5.93 15.13 -26.61
C GLY A 243 5.45 16.01 -27.76
N ASN A 244 4.55 16.96 -27.50
CA ASN A 244 3.96 17.80 -28.57
C ASN A 244 4.91 18.84 -29.19
N ARG A 245 6.11 19.08 -28.63
CA ARG A 245 7.13 19.94 -29.26
C ARG A 245 8.14 19.17 -30.11
N LYS A 246 8.18 17.83 -30.04
CA LYS A 246 9.13 16.99 -30.80
C LYS A 246 8.47 16.09 -31.85
N ILE A 247 7.17 16.19 -32.08
CA ILE A 247 6.43 15.32 -33.02
C ILE A 247 6.61 15.71 -34.51
N ILE A 248 7.25 16.83 -34.84
CA ILE A 248 7.43 17.20 -36.25
C ILE A 248 8.62 16.48 -36.92
N ASP A 249 9.58 15.93 -36.18
CA ASP A 249 10.69 15.18 -36.80
C ASP A 249 10.82 13.76 -36.22
N SER A 250 10.84 12.78 -37.12
CA SER A 250 11.06 11.33 -36.91
C SER A 250 9.83 10.43 -36.76
N SER A 251 8.92 10.51 -37.71
CA SER A 251 8.16 9.33 -38.15
C SER A 251 9.07 8.34 -38.90
N ASN A 252 9.85 7.53 -38.17
CA ASN A 252 10.32 6.18 -38.57
C ASN A 252 11.43 5.70 -37.63
N HIS A 253 11.09 4.85 -36.65
CA HIS A 253 11.90 3.73 -36.13
C HIS A 253 11.25 3.16 -34.85
N LYS A 254 10.21 2.34 -35.02
CA LYS A 254 9.75 1.43 -33.97
C LYS A 254 10.68 0.21 -33.92
N GLY A 255 11.37 -0.01 -32.80
CA GLY A 255 11.61 -1.38 -32.32
C GLY A 255 13.04 -1.88 -32.09
N LEU A 256 14.11 -1.10 -32.30
CA LEU A 256 15.48 -1.57 -32.05
C LEU A 256 16.22 -0.67 -31.06
N LEU A 257 16.66 -1.24 -29.92
CA LEU A 257 17.72 -0.62 -29.12
C LEU A 257 18.97 -0.60 -30.01
N LYS A 258 19.59 0.57 -30.21
CA LYS A 258 20.84 0.68 -30.98
C LYS A 258 21.92 -0.19 -30.30
N GLU A 259 22.81 -0.80 -31.08
CA GLU A 259 23.83 -1.73 -30.57
C GLU A 259 24.69 -1.11 -29.45
N GLU A 260 25.03 0.19 -29.58
CA GLU A 260 25.74 0.96 -28.54
C GLU A 260 24.94 1.09 -27.23
N GLN A 261 23.62 1.22 -27.31
CA GLN A 261 22.76 1.27 -26.12
C GLN A 261 22.66 -0.09 -25.45
N LEU A 262 22.67 -1.18 -26.23
CA LEU A 262 22.63 -2.54 -25.70
C LEU A 262 23.90 -2.87 -24.92
N ALA A 263 25.08 -2.54 -25.45
CA ALA A 263 26.36 -2.75 -24.78
C ALA A 263 26.41 -2.06 -23.40
N ARG A 264 25.93 -0.81 -23.32
CA ARG A 264 25.85 -0.07 -22.06
C ARG A 264 24.87 -0.67 -21.06
N ILE A 265 23.73 -1.19 -21.53
CA ILE A 265 22.75 -1.87 -20.67
C ILE A 265 23.35 -3.17 -20.12
N GLU A 266 24.06 -3.93 -20.95
CA GLU A 266 24.74 -5.17 -20.57
C GLU A 266 25.80 -4.94 -19.50
N GLU A 267 26.65 -3.93 -19.68
CA GLU A 267 27.68 -3.54 -18.70
C GLU A 267 27.06 -3.19 -17.34
N ARG A 268 26.00 -2.37 -17.33
CA ARG A 268 25.28 -2.04 -16.09
C ARG A 268 24.61 -3.27 -15.48
N LEU A 269 24.09 -4.19 -16.29
CA LEU A 269 23.51 -5.43 -15.76
C LEU A 269 24.57 -6.34 -15.13
N ILE A 270 25.77 -6.39 -15.69
CA ILE A 270 26.90 -7.13 -15.09
C ILE A 270 27.22 -6.54 -13.71
N PHE A 271 27.37 -5.22 -13.63
CA PHE A 271 27.59 -4.53 -12.36
C PHE A 271 26.46 -4.78 -11.33
N PHE A 272 25.20 -4.81 -11.78
CA PHE A 272 24.05 -5.19 -10.95
C PHE A 272 24.19 -6.61 -10.33
N MET A 273 24.73 -7.55 -11.12
CA MET A 273 24.94 -8.94 -10.69
C MET A 273 26.13 -9.07 -9.75
N GLU A 274 27.22 -8.35 -10.00
CA GLU A 274 28.42 -8.36 -9.16
C GLU A 274 28.15 -7.81 -7.75
N GLU A 275 27.38 -6.72 -7.64
CA GLU A 275 26.95 -6.17 -6.35
C GLU A 275 25.87 -7.00 -5.65
N LYS A 276 25.45 -8.13 -6.24
CA LYS A 276 24.39 -9.03 -5.73
C LYS A 276 23.09 -8.31 -5.38
N ARG A 277 22.75 -7.21 -6.07
CA ARG A 277 21.51 -6.45 -5.82
C ARG A 277 20.24 -7.26 -6.04
N PHE A 278 20.32 -8.37 -6.78
CA PHE A 278 19.22 -9.31 -6.92
C PHE A 278 18.80 -9.99 -5.60
N LEU A 279 19.59 -9.90 -4.53
CA LEU A 279 19.26 -10.40 -3.20
C LEU A 279 18.28 -9.54 -2.41
N ASP A 280 18.01 -8.31 -2.85
CA ASP A 280 17.05 -7.43 -2.21
C ASP A 280 15.62 -8.00 -2.32
N GLU A 281 14.99 -8.29 -1.18
CA GLU A 281 13.64 -8.85 -1.06
C GLU A 281 12.56 -7.97 -1.71
N GLU A 282 12.77 -6.65 -1.73
CA GLU A 282 11.80 -5.68 -2.23
C GLU A 282 12.01 -5.29 -3.70
N LEU A 283 13.04 -5.85 -4.36
CA LEU A 283 13.43 -5.54 -5.73
C LEU A 283 12.30 -5.75 -6.74
N ARG A 284 11.99 -4.70 -7.52
CA ARG A 284 11.00 -4.70 -8.60
C ARG A 284 11.61 -4.25 -9.93
N LEU A 285 10.88 -4.46 -11.01
CA LEU A 285 11.30 -4.04 -12.35
C LEU A 285 11.59 -2.53 -12.48
N PRO A 286 10.86 -1.60 -11.82
CA PRO A 286 11.24 -0.19 -11.79
C PRO A 286 12.64 0.05 -11.24
N ASP A 287 13.04 -0.65 -10.18
CA ASP A 287 14.35 -0.48 -9.55
C ASP A 287 15.47 -0.95 -10.48
N LEU A 288 15.27 -2.08 -11.15
CA LEU A 288 16.17 -2.55 -12.21
C LEU A 288 16.22 -1.55 -13.39
N SER A 289 15.08 -0.98 -13.80
CA SER A 289 15.05 -0.01 -14.91
C SER A 289 15.81 1.28 -14.57
N ALA A 290 15.67 1.78 -13.34
CA ALA A 290 16.42 2.92 -12.82
C ALA A 290 17.92 2.59 -12.77
N PHE A 291 18.27 1.39 -12.30
CA PHE A 291 19.65 0.93 -12.25
C PHE A 291 20.31 0.77 -13.61
N LEU A 292 19.55 0.37 -14.64
CA LEU A 292 20.00 0.29 -16.02
C LEU A 292 19.95 1.65 -16.74
N GLY A 293 19.25 2.64 -16.17
CA GLY A 293 19.04 3.98 -16.73
C GLY A 293 18.21 3.98 -18.01
N ILE A 294 17.24 3.09 -18.09
CA ILE A 294 16.31 2.95 -19.21
C ILE A 294 14.87 3.00 -18.71
N SER A 295 13.92 3.29 -19.59
CA SER A 295 12.50 3.30 -19.20
C SER A 295 12.02 1.90 -18.80
N LEU A 296 10.96 1.83 -17.99
CA LEU A 296 10.32 0.57 -17.59
C LEU A 296 9.96 -0.32 -18.79
N HIS A 297 9.43 0.30 -19.86
CA HIS A 297 9.09 -0.39 -21.10
C HIS A 297 10.34 -0.96 -21.77
N HIS A 298 11.43 -0.20 -21.87
CA HIS A 298 12.69 -0.68 -22.44
C HIS A 298 13.34 -1.77 -21.60
N ALA A 299 13.27 -1.72 -20.26
CA ALA A 299 13.76 -2.79 -19.40
C ALA A 299 12.98 -4.09 -19.60
N SER A 300 11.65 -4.02 -19.69
CA SER A 300 10.84 -5.20 -20.01
C SER A 300 11.11 -5.73 -21.41
N LEU A 301 11.30 -4.83 -22.40
CA LEU A 301 11.62 -5.18 -23.78
C LEU A 301 12.99 -5.89 -23.85
N TYR A 302 13.99 -5.31 -23.19
CA TYR A 302 15.34 -5.85 -23.10
C TYR A 302 15.33 -7.27 -22.50
N LEU A 303 14.67 -7.46 -21.36
CA LEU A 303 14.59 -8.78 -20.73
C LEU A 303 13.84 -9.81 -21.60
N ASN A 304 12.70 -9.43 -22.16
CA ASN A 304 11.86 -10.37 -22.93
C ASN A 304 12.45 -10.68 -24.32
N GLN A 305 12.99 -9.69 -25.02
CA GLN A 305 13.46 -9.86 -26.40
C GLN A 305 14.93 -10.28 -26.47
N TYR A 306 15.81 -9.68 -25.65
CA TYR A 306 17.25 -9.92 -25.71
C TYR A 306 17.67 -11.02 -24.74
N ARG A 307 17.17 -11.01 -23.49
CA ARG A 307 17.48 -12.05 -22.49
C ARG A 307 16.49 -13.24 -22.51
N LYS A 308 15.42 -13.17 -23.30
CA LYS A 308 14.36 -14.19 -23.41
C LYS A 308 13.81 -14.68 -22.06
N THR A 309 13.76 -13.79 -21.07
CA THR A 309 13.32 -14.11 -19.71
C THR A 309 12.39 -13.02 -19.16
N SER A 310 11.46 -13.40 -18.28
CA SER A 310 10.70 -12.41 -17.53
C SER A 310 11.55 -11.86 -16.38
N PHE A 311 11.25 -10.65 -15.90
CA PHE A 311 11.94 -10.05 -14.75
C PHE A 311 11.97 -10.98 -13.53
N THR A 312 10.81 -11.54 -13.18
CA THR A 312 10.69 -12.46 -12.03
C THR A 312 11.55 -13.70 -12.22
N ASP A 313 11.65 -14.21 -13.45
CA ASP A 313 12.43 -15.41 -13.73
C ASP A 313 13.92 -15.14 -13.73
N PHE A 314 14.33 -14.02 -14.33
CA PHE A 314 15.71 -13.55 -14.33
C PHE A 314 16.25 -13.42 -12.90
N ILE A 315 15.52 -12.71 -12.03
CA ILE A 315 15.93 -12.53 -10.63
C ILE A 315 15.93 -13.87 -9.87
N ASN A 316 14.86 -14.66 -9.98
CA ASN A 316 14.79 -15.93 -9.27
C ASN A 316 15.88 -16.92 -9.73
N GLN A 317 16.24 -16.93 -11.01
CA GLN A 317 17.33 -17.75 -11.51
C GLN A 317 18.65 -17.37 -10.81
N LYS A 318 18.96 -16.08 -10.70
CA LYS A 318 20.15 -15.58 -9.98
C LYS A 318 20.13 -15.88 -8.49
N ARG A 319 18.97 -15.74 -7.84
CA ARG A 319 18.78 -16.14 -6.44
C ARG A 319 19.00 -17.64 -6.21
N ILE A 320 18.56 -18.49 -7.13
CA ILE A 320 18.78 -19.94 -7.06
C ILE A 320 20.25 -20.30 -7.31
N GLU A 321 20.93 -19.60 -8.22
CA GLU A 321 22.39 -19.75 -8.40
C GLU A 321 23.14 -19.41 -7.10
N GLU A 322 22.78 -18.31 -6.43
CA GLU A 322 23.36 -17.95 -5.14
C GLU A 322 22.98 -18.94 -4.03
N ALA A 323 21.75 -19.45 -4.02
CA ALA A 323 21.33 -20.46 -3.06
C ALA A 323 22.17 -21.75 -3.16
N LYS A 324 22.52 -22.18 -4.38
CA LYS A 324 23.43 -23.32 -4.58
C LYS A 324 24.81 -23.05 -3.98
N ARG A 325 25.32 -21.83 -4.13
CA ARG A 325 26.60 -21.39 -3.56
C ARG A 325 26.54 -21.39 -2.02
N LEU A 326 25.51 -20.78 -1.41
CA LEU A 326 25.34 -20.77 0.04
C LEU A 326 25.16 -22.17 0.64
N ILE A 327 24.51 -23.09 -0.08
CA ILE A 327 24.41 -24.49 0.33
C ILE A 327 25.79 -25.17 0.38
N LEU A 328 26.74 -24.80 -0.49
CA LEU A 328 28.11 -25.33 -0.46
C LEU A 328 28.94 -24.71 0.67
N GLU A 329 28.79 -23.41 0.90
CA GLU A 329 29.53 -22.68 1.94
C GLU A 329 29.02 -23.04 3.36
N GLU A 330 27.71 -23.17 3.54
CA GLU A 330 27.04 -23.35 4.84
C GLU A 330 26.20 -24.64 4.89
N THR A 331 26.88 -25.79 4.82
CA THR A 331 26.27 -27.14 4.73
C THR A 331 25.15 -27.43 5.75
N ASN A 332 25.23 -26.87 6.96
CA ASN A 332 24.32 -27.18 8.07
C ASN A 332 23.21 -26.13 8.31
N LYS A 333 23.15 -25.04 7.52
CA LYS A 333 22.15 -23.98 7.75
C LYS A 333 20.75 -24.45 7.40
N ASN A 334 19.71 -23.82 7.96
CA ASN A 334 18.33 -24.15 7.61
C ASN A 334 18.03 -23.72 6.16
N LEU A 335 17.32 -24.55 5.38
CA LEU A 335 16.93 -24.21 4.00
C LEU A 335 16.00 -22.99 3.92
N ILE A 336 15.20 -22.76 4.97
CA ILE A 336 14.37 -21.56 5.05
C ILE A 336 15.28 -20.33 5.13
N ASP A 337 16.27 -20.34 6.03
CA ASP A 337 17.19 -19.23 6.23
C ASP A 337 18.06 -18.97 4.99
N ILE A 338 18.44 -20.03 4.26
CA ILE A 338 19.12 -19.87 2.95
C ILE A 338 18.18 -19.19 1.95
N GLY A 339 16.91 -19.60 1.88
CA GLY A 339 15.93 -18.95 1.02
C GLY A 339 15.75 -17.47 1.35
N LEU A 340 15.63 -17.14 2.63
CA LEU A 340 15.54 -15.74 3.11
C LEU A 340 16.81 -14.95 2.76
N ALA A 341 18.00 -15.50 3.02
CA ALA A 341 19.28 -14.88 2.68
C ALA A 341 19.46 -14.67 1.16
N CYS A 342 18.80 -15.49 0.35
CA CYS A 342 18.76 -15.33 -1.11
C CYS A 342 17.71 -14.32 -1.61
N GLY A 343 17.03 -13.58 -0.72
CA GLY A 343 16.04 -12.55 -1.08
C GLY A 343 14.63 -13.07 -1.32
N PHE A 344 14.29 -14.30 -0.93
CA PHE A 344 12.92 -14.80 -1.00
C PHE A 344 12.14 -14.43 0.27
N ASN A 345 11.00 -13.76 0.11
CA ASN A 345 10.12 -13.37 1.23
C ASN A 345 9.58 -14.55 2.09
N SER A 346 9.63 -15.78 1.58
CA SER A 346 9.25 -16.99 2.33
C SER A 346 9.71 -18.28 1.64
N TYR A 347 9.55 -19.42 2.33
CA TYR A 347 9.91 -20.75 1.82
C TYR A 347 9.11 -21.16 0.57
N SER A 348 7.83 -20.78 0.44
CA SER A 348 6.99 -21.22 -0.68
C SER A 348 7.43 -20.69 -2.06
N PRO A 349 7.71 -19.37 -2.23
CA PRO A 349 8.36 -18.84 -3.44
C PRO A 349 9.72 -19.48 -3.73
N PHE A 350 10.57 -19.66 -2.71
CA PHE A 350 11.87 -20.32 -2.85
C PHE A 350 11.72 -21.76 -3.38
N HIS A 351 10.84 -22.55 -2.77
CA HIS A 351 10.56 -23.92 -3.18
C HIS A 351 10.09 -24.01 -4.64
N ARG A 352 9.18 -23.12 -5.07
CA ARG A 352 8.72 -23.06 -6.46
C ARG A 352 9.84 -22.69 -7.42
N ALA A 353 10.72 -21.77 -7.04
CA ALA A 353 11.87 -21.38 -7.84
C ALA A 353 12.89 -22.52 -7.98
N CYS A 354 13.19 -23.26 -6.90
CA CYS A 354 14.05 -24.45 -6.98
C CYS A 354 13.49 -25.46 -8.00
N ILE A 355 12.23 -25.85 -7.87
CA ILE A 355 11.62 -26.82 -8.80
C ILE A 355 11.63 -26.29 -10.23
N ARG A 356 11.34 -25.00 -10.42
CA ARG A 356 11.26 -24.42 -11.76
C ARG A 356 12.61 -24.36 -12.48
N PHE A 357 13.68 -23.99 -11.78
CA PHE A 357 15.00 -23.73 -12.39
C PHE A 357 15.98 -24.90 -12.27
N THR A 358 15.79 -25.80 -11.31
CA THR A 358 16.67 -26.96 -11.10
C THR A 358 15.94 -28.28 -11.29
N GLY A 359 14.62 -28.30 -11.15
CA GLY A 359 13.80 -29.51 -11.19
C GLY A 359 13.76 -30.31 -9.90
N TYR A 360 14.39 -29.80 -8.85
CA TYR A 360 14.51 -30.45 -7.55
C TYR A 360 13.89 -29.58 -6.46
N SER A 361 13.33 -30.22 -5.43
CA SER A 361 12.93 -29.49 -4.22
C SER A 361 14.17 -28.89 -3.53
N PRO A 362 14.05 -27.86 -2.66
CA PRO A 362 15.20 -27.31 -1.94
C PRO A 362 16.03 -28.35 -1.17
N LYS A 363 15.37 -29.40 -0.65
CA LYS A 363 16.03 -30.50 0.08
C LYS A 363 16.81 -31.40 -0.87
N ASP A 364 16.20 -31.77 -2.00
CA ASP A 364 16.85 -32.60 -3.01
C ASP A 364 17.99 -31.82 -3.70
N LEU A 365 17.80 -30.52 -3.92
CA LEU A 365 18.82 -29.62 -4.44
C LEU A 365 20.03 -29.56 -3.50
N ARG A 366 19.81 -29.50 -2.17
CA ARG A 366 20.90 -29.60 -1.18
C ARG A 366 21.65 -30.92 -1.28
N ASN A 367 20.94 -32.04 -1.34
CA ASN A 367 21.56 -33.36 -1.43
C ASN A 367 22.37 -33.52 -2.73
N LEU A 368 21.86 -32.98 -3.84
CA LEU A 368 22.52 -32.97 -5.14
C LEU A 368 23.80 -32.14 -5.12
N VAL A 369 23.73 -30.92 -4.59
CA VAL A 369 24.87 -30.00 -4.50
C VAL A 369 25.96 -30.54 -3.57
N LEU A 370 25.58 -31.23 -2.48
CA LEU A 370 26.49 -31.84 -1.53
C LEU A 370 26.97 -33.26 -1.90
N LYS A 371 26.58 -33.78 -3.08
CA LYS A 371 26.93 -35.13 -3.58
C LYS A 371 26.68 -36.29 -2.58
N LYS A 372 25.65 -36.20 -1.73
CA LYS A 372 25.39 -37.23 -0.69
C LYS A 372 24.58 -38.43 -1.18
N GLU A 373 23.72 -38.29 -2.20
CA GLU A 373 22.87 -39.38 -2.74
C GLU A 373 22.58 -39.19 -4.23
N ALA A 374 22.39 -40.29 -4.98
CA ALA A 374 21.88 -40.25 -6.35
C ALA A 374 20.40 -39.83 -6.35
N PRO A 375 19.98 -38.85 -7.17
CA PRO A 375 18.68 -38.21 -7.03
C PRO A 375 17.50 -39.09 -7.48
N LYS A 376 16.35 -38.90 -6.82
CA LYS A 376 15.04 -39.25 -7.39
C LYS A 376 14.82 -38.45 -8.68
N SER A 377 14.12 -39.04 -9.64
CA SER A 377 13.89 -38.45 -10.97
C SER A 377 13.42 -36.98 -10.89
N PRO A 378 13.91 -36.08 -11.77
CA PRO A 378 13.56 -34.66 -11.73
C PRO A 378 12.03 -34.47 -11.76
N LEU A 379 11.49 -33.53 -10.98
CA LEU A 379 10.03 -33.29 -10.93
C LEU A 379 9.47 -32.62 -12.21
N VAL A 380 10.35 -31.98 -13.00
CA VAL A 380 9.99 -31.25 -14.23
C VAL A 380 9.41 -32.15 -15.32
N PRO A 381 10.00 -33.31 -15.69
CA PRO A 381 9.45 -34.19 -16.71
C PRO A 381 8.03 -34.68 -16.39
N GLU A 382 7.68 -34.92 -15.12
CA GLU A 382 6.31 -35.32 -14.76
C GLU A 382 5.29 -34.19 -14.96
N ILE A 383 5.69 -32.95 -14.70
CA ILE A 383 4.86 -31.75 -14.89
C ILE A 383 4.76 -31.37 -16.37
N GLU A 384 5.86 -31.43 -17.13
CA GLU A 384 5.86 -31.17 -18.57
C GLU A 384 5.09 -32.22 -19.37
N GLN A 385 5.13 -33.48 -18.95
CA GLN A 385 4.33 -34.56 -19.56
C GLN A 385 2.83 -34.39 -19.24
N LYS A 386 2.49 -33.89 -18.03
CA LYS A 386 1.12 -33.45 -17.67
C LYS A 386 0.69 -32.18 -18.42
N LEU A 387 1.61 -31.26 -18.74
CA LEU A 387 1.32 -30.01 -19.47
C LEU A 387 1.25 -30.22 -20.99
N ARG A 388 2.06 -31.10 -21.59
CA ARG A 388 1.96 -31.50 -23.00
C ARG A 388 0.64 -32.23 -23.28
N LYS A 389 0.18 -33.09 -22.36
CA LYS A 389 -1.17 -33.68 -22.43
C LYS A 389 -2.30 -32.66 -22.33
N ARG A 390 -2.09 -31.49 -21.71
CA ARG A 390 -3.08 -30.39 -21.62
C ARG A 390 -3.06 -29.42 -22.80
N LYS A 391 -1.89 -29.19 -23.43
CA LYS A 391 -1.77 -28.26 -24.58
C LYS A 391 -2.19 -28.87 -25.92
N GLY A 392 -2.24 -30.20 -26.04
CA GLY A 392 -2.76 -30.88 -27.24
C GLY A 392 -4.29 -30.94 -27.35
N SER A 393 -5.04 -30.25 -26.46
CA SER A 393 -6.51 -30.34 -26.38
C SER A 393 -7.19 -28.99 -26.60
N VAL A 394 -6.65 -28.16 -27.49
CA VAL A 394 -7.35 -26.98 -28.00
C VAL A 394 -7.65 -27.24 -29.47
N ILE A 395 -8.86 -27.72 -29.75
CA ILE A 395 -9.74 -27.43 -30.90
C ILE A 395 -10.86 -28.52 -30.95
N LEU A 396 -12.09 -28.03 -31.12
CA LEU A 396 -13.37 -28.73 -31.38
C LEU A 396 -14.03 -29.49 -30.21
N ILE A 397 -15.02 -28.81 -29.60
CA ILE A 397 -16.12 -29.48 -28.89
C ILE A 397 -17.07 -30.04 -29.96
N GLN A 398 -16.97 -31.33 -30.20
CA GLN A 398 -18.11 -32.16 -30.58
C GLN A 398 -18.21 -33.33 -29.59
N LYS A 399 -19.45 -33.62 -29.20
CA LYS A 399 -19.84 -34.74 -28.33
C LYS A 399 -19.22 -36.04 -28.85
N GLU A 400 -18.63 -36.83 -27.96
CA GLU A 400 -19.12 -38.17 -27.58
C GLU A 400 -18.14 -38.83 -26.59
N GLY A 401 -18.69 -39.72 -25.78
CA GLY A 401 -18.05 -40.24 -24.58
C GLY A 401 -16.84 -41.13 -24.85
N THR A 402 -15.94 -41.19 -23.88
CA THR A 402 -15.19 -42.41 -23.55
C THR A 402 -14.53 -42.27 -22.19
N GLN A 403 -14.84 -43.22 -21.31
CA GLN A 403 -14.17 -43.45 -20.04
C GLN A 403 -12.66 -43.63 -20.25
N LYS A 404 -11.85 -43.02 -19.38
CA LYS A 404 -10.46 -43.41 -19.18
C LYS A 404 -10.22 -43.77 -17.73
N ILE A 405 -9.85 -45.02 -17.55
CA ILE A 405 -9.40 -45.70 -16.35
C ILE A 405 -8.18 -44.96 -15.77
N VAL A 406 -8.22 -44.67 -14.47
CA VAL A 406 -7.10 -44.09 -13.71
C VAL A 406 -6.70 -45.08 -12.63
N ASP A 407 -5.40 -45.38 -12.63
CA ASP A 407 -4.73 -46.28 -11.71
C ASP A 407 -5.01 -46.00 -10.23
N SER A 408 -5.23 -47.10 -9.52
CA SER A 408 -5.50 -47.22 -8.10
C SER A 408 -4.25 -46.93 -7.26
N SER A 409 -4.14 -45.73 -6.67
CA SER A 409 -3.36 -45.52 -5.42
C SER A 409 -3.54 -44.11 -4.84
N ASN A 410 -4.77 -43.79 -4.37
CA ASN A 410 -4.99 -42.85 -3.26
C ASN A 410 -6.49 -42.82 -2.87
N HIS A 411 -6.97 -43.89 -2.23
CA HIS A 411 -8.36 -44.03 -1.77
C HIS A 411 -8.58 -43.35 -0.41
N LYS A 412 -8.70 -42.01 -0.37
CA LYS A 412 -9.24 -41.30 0.82
C LYS A 412 -10.21 -40.14 0.53
N GLY A 413 -10.81 -40.04 -0.67
CA GLY A 413 -11.66 -38.87 -0.95
C GLY A 413 -12.75 -39.01 -2.01
N LEU A 414 -13.12 -40.23 -2.45
CA LEU A 414 -14.16 -40.35 -3.47
C LEU A 414 -15.54 -40.12 -2.85
N LEU A 415 -16.24 -39.05 -3.29
CA LEU A 415 -17.64 -38.82 -2.97
C LEU A 415 -18.47 -39.96 -3.58
N LYS A 416 -19.30 -40.65 -2.79
CA LYS A 416 -20.17 -41.72 -3.30
C LYS A 416 -21.17 -41.12 -4.31
N GLU A 417 -21.59 -41.89 -5.32
CA GLU A 417 -22.51 -41.40 -6.38
C GLU A 417 -23.81 -40.80 -5.81
N GLU A 418 -24.38 -41.41 -4.76
CA GLU A 418 -25.54 -40.88 -4.03
C GLU A 418 -25.26 -39.51 -3.36
N GLN A 419 -24.05 -39.32 -2.84
CA GLN A 419 -23.64 -38.04 -2.24
C GLN A 419 -23.45 -36.97 -3.31
N LEU A 420 -22.93 -37.34 -4.48
CA LEU A 420 -22.74 -36.43 -5.60
C LEU A 420 -24.08 -35.89 -6.11
N ALA A 421 -25.08 -36.75 -6.30
CA ALA A 421 -26.43 -36.34 -6.70
C ALA A 421 -27.07 -35.34 -5.70
N ARG A 422 -26.85 -35.57 -4.40
CA ARG A 422 -27.31 -34.64 -3.35
C ARG A 422 -26.60 -33.29 -3.41
N ILE A 423 -25.28 -33.29 -3.63
CA ILE A 423 -24.47 -32.07 -3.76
C ILE A 423 -24.90 -31.28 -4.99
N GLU A 424 -25.08 -31.94 -6.13
CA GLU A 424 -25.55 -31.34 -7.37
C GLU A 424 -26.92 -30.67 -7.19
N LYS A 425 -27.87 -31.37 -6.56
CA LYS A 425 -29.19 -30.81 -6.27
C LYS A 425 -29.10 -29.55 -5.39
N ARG A 426 -28.28 -29.57 -4.34
CA ARG A 426 -28.07 -28.38 -3.49
C ARG A 426 -27.37 -27.25 -4.23
N LEU A 427 -26.40 -27.56 -5.10
CA LEU A 427 -25.74 -26.55 -5.90
C LEU A 427 -26.71 -25.86 -6.87
N ILE A 428 -27.66 -26.61 -7.45
CA ILE A 428 -28.70 -26.03 -8.31
C ILE A 428 -29.54 -25.03 -7.51
N PHE A 429 -30.04 -25.41 -6.32
CA PHE A 429 -30.76 -24.48 -5.45
C PHE A 429 -29.93 -23.24 -5.07
N PHE A 430 -28.64 -23.41 -4.78
CA PHE A 430 -27.72 -22.31 -4.50
C PHE A 430 -27.66 -21.29 -5.65
N LEU A 431 -27.67 -21.78 -6.90
CA LEU A 431 -27.63 -20.95 -8.10
C LEU A 431 -28.99 -20.31 -8.41
N GLU A 432 -30.09 -21.02 -8.22
CA GLU A 432 -31.45 -20.50 -8.39
C GLU A 432 -31.76 -19.36 -7.41
N GLU A 433 -31.32 -19.49 -6.15
CA GLU A 433 -31.44 -18.44 -5.13
C GLU A 433 -30.47 -17.26 -5.35
N LYS A 434 -29.67 -17.28 -6.43
CA LYS A 434 -28.65 -16.27 -6.76
C LYS A 434 -27.68 -15.95 -5.59
N ARG A 435 -27.43 -16.90 -4.68
CA ARG A 435 -26.53 -16.70 -3.53
C ARG A 435 -25.08 -16.41 -3.93
N PHE A 436 -24.71 -16.70 -5.17
CA PHE A 436 -23.41 -16.35 -5.72
C PHE A 436 -23.19 -14.83 -5.84
N LEU A 437 -24.24 -14.01 -5.73
CA LEU A 437 -24.18 -12.55 -5.74
C LEU A 437 -23.73 -11.93 -4.41
N ASP A 438 -23.65 -12.72 -3.32
CA ASP A 438 -23.14 -12.24 -2.04
C ASP A 438 -21.65 -11.90 -2.14
N GLU A 439 -21.30 -10.63 -1.94
CA GLU A 439 -19.92 -10.09 -1.95
C GLU A 439 -18.99 -10.76 -0.93
N GLU A 440 -19.55 -11.24 0.18
CA GLU A 440 -18.79 -11.86 1.27
C GLU A 440 -18.64 -13.37 1.14
N LEU A 441 -19.25 -13.98 0.11
CA LEU A 441 -19.27 -15.43 -0.10
C LEU A 441 -17.85 -16.04 -0.19
N ARG A 442 -17.56 -17.00 0.68
CA ARG A 442 -16.32 -17.77 0.69
C ARG A 442 -16.60 -19.26 0.54
N LEU A 443 -15.54 -20.02 0.27
CA LEU A 443 -15.62 -21.47 0.14
C LEU A 443 -16.20 -22.19 1.38
N PRO A 444 -15.92 -21.76 2.64
CA PRO A 444 -16.59 -22.31 3.81
C PRO A 444 -18.12 -22.19 3.75
N ASP A 445 -18.65 -21.06 3.29
CA ASP A 445 -20.08 -20.80 3.22
C ASP A 445 -20.75 -21.71 2.19
N LEU A 446 -20.12 -21.87 1.02
CA LEU A 446 -20.55 -22.85 0.01
C LEU A 446 -20.48 -24.29 0.56
N SER A 447 -19.43 -24.64 1.29
CA SER A 447 -19.30 -25.99 1.87
C SER A 447 -20.41 -26.28 2.90
N ALA A 448 -20.73 -25.31 3.75
CA ALA A 448 -21.83 -25.39 4.70
C ALA A 448 -23.18 -25.51 3.96
N TYR A 449 -23.39 -24.71 2.91
CA TYR A 449 -24.61 -24.76 2.11
C TYR A 449 -24.77 -26.09 1.36
N LEU A 450 -23.69 -26.71 0.90
CA LEU A 450 -23.71 -28.04 0.28
C LEU A 450 -23.79 -29.17 1.32
N GLY A 451 -23.50 -28.87 2.60
CA GLY A 451 -23.44 -29.81 3.72
C GLY A 451 -22.31 -30.83 3.59
N ILE A 452 -21.17 -30.37 3.12
CA ILE A 452 -19.93 -31.15 2.96
C ILE A 452 -18.78 -30.42 3.62
N SER A 453 -17.69 -31.13 3.91
CA SER A 453 -16.49 -30.50 4.47
C SER A 453 -15.85 -29.53 3.47
N LEU A 454 -15.07 -28.56 3.99
CA LEU A 454 -14.30 -27.63 3.17
C LEU A 454 -13.39 -28.33 2.14
N HIS A 455 -12.75 -29.42 2.56
CA HIS A 455 -11.91 -30.24 1.68
C HIS A 455 -12.74 -30.90 0.57
N GLN A 456 -13.90 -31.47 0.90
CA GLN A 456 -14.81 -32.07 -0.08
C GLN A 456 -15.37 -31.05 -1.06
N ALA A 457 -15.68 -29.82 -0.63
CA ALA A 457 -16.16 -28.76 -1.53
C ALA A 457 -15.08 -28.35 -2.54
N SER A 458 -13.83 -28.17 -2.08
CA SER A 458 -12.69 -27.90 -2.97
C SER A 458 -12.45 -29.06 -3.95
N LEU A 459 -12.50 -30.31 -3.45
CA LEU A 459 -12.35 -31.51 -4.26
C LEU A 459 -13.46 -31.62 -5.31
N TYR A 460 -14.71 -31.39 -4.91
CA TYR A 460 -15.88 -31.41 -5.78
C TYR A 460 -15.74 -30.41 -6.94
N LEU A 461 -15.41 -29.16 -6.64
CA LEU A 461 -15.22 -28.12 -7.67
C LEU A 461 -14.04 -28.43 -8.60
N ASN A 462 -12.91 -28.90 -8.06
CA ASN A 462 -11.73 -29.16 -8.86
C ASN A 462 -11.85 -30.44 -9.70
N GLN A 463 -12.41 -31.52 -9.15
CA GLN A 463 -12.47 -32.82 -9.82
C GLN A 463 -13.72 -33.00 -10.69
N TYR A 464 -14.89 -32.53 -10.23
CA TYR A 464 -16.16 -32.76 -10.91
C TYR A 464 -16.58 -31.55 -11.77
N ARG A 465 -16.20 -30.32 -11.38
CA ARG A 465 -16.49 -29.10 -12.17
C ARG A 465 -15.28 -28.53 -12.92
N ASN A 466 -14.07 -29.05 -12.70
CA ASN A 466 -12.82 -28.57 -13.30
C ASN A 466 -12.58 -27.05 -13.12
N THR A 467 -13.03 -26.49 -12.00
CA THR A 467 -12.95 -25.04 -11.72
C THR A 467 -12.50 -24.78 -10.30
N SER A 468 -11.75 -23.69 -10.08
CA SER A 468 -11.53 -23.19 -8.71
C SER A 468 -12.80 -22.53 -8.16
N PHE A 469 -12.94 -22.43 -6.84
CA PHE A 469 -14.08 -21.74 -6.22
C PHE A 469 -14.26 -20.30 -6.73
N THR A 470 -13.17 -19.53 -6.75
CA THR A 470 -13.18 -18.15 -7.21
C THR A 470 -13.61 -18.05 -8.67
N ASP A 471 -13.18 -18.99 -9.51
CA ASP A 471 -13.53 -18.99 -10.93
C ASP A 471 -14.97 -19.40 -11.17
N PHE A 472 -15.44 -20.42 -10.44
CA PHE A 472 -16.82 -20.88 -10.49
C PHE A 472 -17.80 -19.75 -10.16
N ILE A 473 -17.56 -19.04 -9.06
CA ILE A 473 -18.41 -17.91 -8.64
C ILE A 473 -18.32 -16.76 -9.63
N ASN A 474 -17.11 -16.34 -10.02
CA ASN A 474 -16.95 -15.23 -10.96
C ASN A 474 -17.57 -15.52 -12.33
N GLN A 475 -17.51 -16.77 -12.81
CA GLN A 475 -18.18 -17.14 -14.05
C GLN A 475 -19.69 -16.95 -13.94
N LYS A 476 -20.31 -17.37 -12.83
CA LYS A 476 -21.75 -17.17 -12.58
C LYS A 476 -22.12 -15.69 -12.44
N ARG A 477 -21.29 -14.90 -11.77
CA ARG A 477 -21.48 -13.44 -11.68
C ARG A 477 -21.38 -12.74 -13.03
N ILE A 478 -20.49 -13.18 -13.91
CA ILE A 478 -20.39 -12.65 -15.29
C ILE A 478 -21.58 -13.07 -16.14
N GLU A 479 -22.12 -14.28 -15.95
CA GLU A 479 -23.36 -14.72 -16.59
C GLU A 479 -24.53 -13.80 -16.17
N GLU A 480 -24.67 -13.50 -14.88
CA GLU A 480 -25.67 -12.56 -14.37
C GLU A 480 -25.45 -11.13 -14.89
N ALA A 481 -24.20 -10.65 -14.92
CA ALA A 481 -23.87 -9.33 -15.44
C ALA A 481 -24.31 -9.15 -16.89
N LYS A 482 -24.25 -10.20 -17.70
CA LYS A 482 -24.75 -10.15 -19.09
C LYS A 482 -26.27 -9.99 -19.13
N LEU A 483 -27.00 -10.65 -18.22
CA LEU A 483 -28.46 -10.51 -18.11
C LEU A 483 -28.84 -9.09 -17.68
N LEU A 484 -28.19 -8.56 -16.64
CA LEU A 484 -28.43 -7.19 -16.17
C LEU A 484 -28.10 -6.13 -17.23
N ILE A 485 -27.06 -6.36 -18.05
CA ILE A 485 -26.75 -5.48 -19.18
C ILE A 485 -27.85 -5.49 -20.24
N LEU A 486 -28.54 -6.61 -20.45
CA LEU A 486 -29.67 -6.71 -21.38
C LEU A 486 -30.91 -6.02 -20.82
N GLU A 487 -31.21 -6.22 -19.54
CA GLU A 487 -32.36 -5.61 -18.87
C GLU A 487 -32.20 -4.09 -18.72
N GLU A 488 -31.00 -3.61 -18.39
CA GLU A 488 -30.70 -2.20 -18.14
C GLU A 488 -29.51 -1.69 -18.96
N ALA A 489 -29.71 -1.53 -20.27
CA ALA A 489 -28.64 -1.12 -21.21
C ALA A 489 -27.89 0.17 -20.81
N ASN A 490 -28.57 1.10 -20.12
CA ASN A 490 -28.04 2.41 -19.74
C ASN A 490 -27.46 2.47 -18.31
N LYS A 491 -27.56 1.42 -17.50
CA LYS A 491 -27.03 1.40 -16.12
C LYS A 491 -25.52 1.61 -16.10
N ASN A 492 -24.96 2.12 -15.03
CA ASN A 492 -23.51 2.27 -14.91
C ASN A 492 -22.84 0.88 -14.78
N LEU A 493 -21.75 0.63 -15.53
CA LEU A 493 -21.01 -0.65 -15.47
C LEU A 493 -20.41 -0.93 -14.10
N ILE A 494 -20.10 0.12 -13.33
CA ILE A 494 -19.64 -0.02 -11.95
C ILE A 494 -20.76 -0.62 -11.10
N ASP A 495 -21.96 -0.06 -11.18
CA ASP A 495 -23.12 -0.49 -10.40
C ASP A 495 -23.55 -1.91 -10.78
N ILE A 496 -23.53 -2.25 -12.08
CA ILE A 496 -23.75 -3.64 -12.54
C ILE A 496 -22.73 -4.59 -11.90
N GLY A 497 -21.45 -4.20 -11.85
CA GLY A 497 -20.41 -5.02 -11.22
C GLY A 497 -20.67 -5.23 -9.72
N LEU A 498 -21.06 -4.18 -9.00
CA LEU A 498 -21.38 -4.25 -7.57
C LEU A 498 -22.61 -5.14 -7.32
N GLU A 499 -23.69 -4.93 -8.06
CA GLU A 499 -24.91 -5.76 -7.97
C GLU A 499 -24.66 -7.23 -8.33
N CYS A 500 -23.68 -7.50 -9.19
CA CYS A 500 -23.22 -8.85 -9.49
C CYS A 500 -22.34 -9.47 -8.39
N GLY A 501 -22.14 -8.81 -7.25
CA GLY A 501 -21.37 -9.30 -6.12
C GLY A 501 -19.85 -9.08 -6.22
N PHE A 502 -19.36 -8.22 -7.12
CA PHE A 502 -17.94 -7.89 -7.18
C PHE A 502 -17.59 -6.73 -6.24
N ASN A 503 -16.69 -6.96 -5.28
CA ASN A 503 -16.28 -5.95 -4.29
C ASN A 503 -15.54 -4.72 -4.89
N SER A 504 -15.25 -4.72 -6.19
CA SER A 504 -14.67 -3.56 -6.90
C SER A 504 -14.81 -3.69 -8.42
N TYR A 505 -14.85 -2.55 -9.11
CA TYR A 505 -14.81 -2.50 -10.58
C TYR A 505 -13.57 -3.19 -11.17
N SER A 506 -12.42 -3.08 -10.51
CA SER A 506 -11.18 -3.75 -10.95
C SER A 506 -11.31 -5.28 -10.96
N ALA A 507 -12.01 -5.86 -9.98
CA ALA A 507 -12.25 -7.29 -9.92
C ALA A 507 -13.23 -7.73 -11.03
N PHE A 508 -14.31 -6.98 -11.21
CA PHE A 508 -15.28 -7.19 -12.29
C PHE A 508 -14.61 -7.11 -13.68
N HIS A 509 -13.78 -6.11 -13.91
CA HIS A 509 -13.06 -5.92 -15.18
C HIS A 509 -12.13 -7.11 -15.50
N LYS A 510 -11.37 -7.59 -14.51
CA LYS A 510 -10.52 -8.78 -14.67
C LYS A 510 -11.32 -10.03 -14.97
N ALA A 511 -12.47 -10.21 -14.30
CA ALA A 511 -13.36 -11.34 -14.54
C ALA A 511 -13.96 -11.28 -15.96
N CYS A 512 -14.40 -10.12 -16.43
CA CYS A 512 -14.91 -9.93 -17.80
C CYS A 512 -13.88 -10.37 -18.84
N ILE A 513 -12.65 -9.87 -18.75
CA ILE A 513 -11.58 -10.24 -19.69
C ILE A 513 -11.27 -11.73 -19.61
N ARG A 514 -11.20 -12.28 -18.40
CA ARG A 514 -10.82 -13.69 -18.20
C ARG A 514 -11.85 -14.67 -18.76
N PHE A 515 -13.14 -14.42 -18.54
CA PHE A 515 -14.21 -15.36 -18.92
C PHE A 515 -14.86 -15.07 -20.26
N THR A 516 -14.73 -13.84 -20.77
CA THR A 516 -15.34 -13.45 -22.05
C THR A 516 -14.33 -13.02 -23.10
N GLY A 517 -13.11 -12.63 -22.71
CA GLY A 517 -12.12 -12.02 -23.61
C GLY A 517 -12.30 -10.52 -23.83
N TYR A 518 -13.39 -9.93 -23.32
CA TYR A 518 -13.78 -8.54 -23.57
C TYR A 518 -13.74 -7.70 -22.29
N SER A 519 -13.46 -6.40 -22.43
CA SER A 519 -13.64 -5.44 -21.32
C SER A 519 -15.14 -5.28 -20.99
N PRO A 520 -15.54 -4.79 -19.81
CA PRO A 520 -16.96 -4.57 -19.48
C PRO A 520 -17.71 -3.71 -20.50
N LYS A 521 -17.04 -2.69 -21.05
CA LYS A 521 -17.61 -1.80 -22.08
C LYS A 521 -17.81 -2.53 -23.41
N ASP A 522 -16.82 -3.31 -23.82
CA ASP A 522 -16.89 -4.11 -25.05
C ASP A 522 -17.91 -5.25 -24.92
N LEU A 523 -17.99 -5.85 -23.73
CA LEU A 523 -18.97 -6.85 -23.39
C LEU A 523 -20.39 -6.28 -23.50
N ARG A 524 -20.64 -5.07 -22.98
CA ARG A 524 -21.92 -4.37 -23.17
C ARG A 524 -22.25 -4.19 -24.64
N ASN A 525 -21.31 -3.67 -25.42
CA ASN A 525 -21.54 -3.45 -26.85
C ASN A 525 -21.80 -4.77 -27.60
N LEU A 526 -21.12 -5.84 -27.23
CA LEU A 526 -21.27 -7.17 -27.83
C LEU A 526 -22.64 -7.79 -27.49
N VAL A 527 -23.05 -7.68 -26.23
CA VAL A 527 -24.31 -8.23 -25.72
C VAL A 527 -25.49 -7.48 -26.35
N LEU A 528 -25.45 -6.14 -26.39
CA LEU A 528 -26.50 -5.32 -27.00
C LEU A 528 -26.55 -5.45 -28.54
N LYS A 529 -25.41 -5.67 -29.21
CA LYS A 529 -25.41 -5.91 -30.68
C LYS A 529 -25.99 -7.26 -31.08
N LYS A 530 -25.99 -8.26 -30.19
CA LYS A 530 -26.54 -9.59 -30.48
C LYS A 530 -28.08 -9.60 -30.55
N GLU A 531 -28.76 -8.58 -30.02
CA GLU A 531 -30.22 -8.49 -29.98
C GLU A 531 -30.84 -7.42 -30.90
N ALA A 532 -30.05 -6.69 -31.71
CA ALA A 532 -30.65 -5.81 -32.71
C ALA A 532 -31.56 -6.65 -33.64
N PRO A 533 -32.88 -6.41 -33.67
CA PRO A 533 -33.75 -7.16 -34.56
C PRO A 533 -33.35 -6.83 -35.99
N LYS A 534 -33.11 -7.85 -36.81
CA LYS A 534 -33.08 -7.71 -38.27
C LYS A 534 -34.49 -7.28 -38.71
N SER A 535 -34.76 -5.98 -38.76
CA SER A 535 -35.91 -5.47 -39.50
C SER A 535 -35.62 -5.55 -41.00
N PRO A 536 -36.61 -5.89 -41.85
CA PRO A 536 -36.38 -6.14 -43.27
C PRO A 536 -36.05 -4.85 -44.01
N LEU A 537 -35.22 -4.98 -45.05
CA LEU A 537 -35.08 -4.00 -46.12
C LEU A 537 -36.47 -3.69 -46.71
N VAL A 538 -36.87 -2.42 -46.68
CA VAL A 538 -37.83 -1.84 -47.64
C VAL A 538 -37.16 -0.60 -48.24
N PRO A 539 -37.03 -0.49 -49.58
CA PRO A 539 -36.53 0.70 -50.25
C PRO A 539 -37.66 1.72 -50.46
N GLU A 540 -37.28 3.00 -50.37
CA GLU A 540 -37.89 4.25 -50.89
C GLU A 540 -39.41 4.48 -50.79
N ILE A 541 -39.79 5.69 -50.37
CA ILE A 541 -40.50 6.69 -51.21
C ILE A 541 -40.36 8.04 -50.48
N GLY A 542 -39.93 9.06 -51.23
CA GLY A 542 -39.80 10.41 -50.72
C GLY A 542 -41.15 11.11 -50.57
N GLU A 543 -41.18 12.15 -49.73
CA GLU A 543 -42.04 13.29 -50.00
C GLU A 543 -41.45 14.57 -49.40
N ARG A 544 -41.32 15.57 -50.28
CA ARG A 544 -41.15 16.98 -49.93
C ARG A 544 -42.38 17.44 -49.13
N ARG A 545 -42.19 18.36 -48.18
CA ARG A 545 -42.65 19.77 -48.26
C ARG A 545 -42.76 20.41 -46.86
N THR A 546 -42.27 21.65 -46.80
CA THR A 546 -42.83 22.86 -46.11
C THR A 546 -43.18 22.73 -44.63
N THR A 547 -42.71 23.59 -43.73
CA THR A 547 -42.59 25.06 -43.78
C THR A 547 -41.51 25.54 -42.83
#